data_AF-A0A945ZNL9-F1
#
_entry.id   AF-A0A945ZNL9-F1
#
_cell.length_a   1.000
_cell.length_b   1.000
_cell.length_c   1.000
_cell.angle_alpha   90.00
_cell.angle_beta   90.00
_cell.angle_gamma   90.00
#
_symmetry.space_group_name_H-M   'P 1'
#
loop_
_entity.id
_entity.type
_entity.pdbx_description
1 polymer ?
#
loop_
_entity_poly.entity_id
_entity_poly.type
_entity_poly.pdbx_seq_one_letter_code
_entity_poly.pdbx_strand_id
1 'polypeptide(L)'
;MRRNLQQTIAYMFILLTMSMSVGCNFFKVSTQYSITSEQLEIAKEDYIIVHMPWGEAYHLNHLKIDADKNEITGTKQLIGSEHQLVQNVTLSGNRYQPGLNPRQEELHLSIKKHEVISETESQVKILIGDIGKVEVYNRQTGALILQYVGGAVVFVGVAFIIFLLTKSSCPFVYTLDGTDYNFRGEIYGGAIAPNLERDDYMPLPGFAAEDGVFKLKITNELKERQYTDVAELLMVEHPEDIEVLMDSYGNPYSLEHPIAPSSATTNSGNDYLTEIQTQDEIAFQFFDETAENDDFSSIDLNFNCTAPTNQMKLVLHLKNTVWLDHMFERFGAMMGDEYDQITSSQNRTPAKQKIQWSKNEGVMLAVKLKTADGWKTIDHINTVGPLAARSIIVPIDKSCAAGDEITVRLEAGYHFWEVDYAAMDFTSNESLEIKRLPLRDAVDENNANVLPSIANRDGNYLEQTYIGAEAILTFDGLPALQSKKTASLFLHTRGYYEYIRDYTGKPDIAELKKFRSTGTFAHFAKTQFTQVADFQD
;
A
#
# COMPACT_ATOMS: atom_id res chain seq x y z
N MET A 1 9.70 7.33 -58.73
CA MET A 1 10.23 7.14 -57.35
C MET A 1 9.18 7.36 -56.26
N ARG A 2 8.40 8.46 -56.24
CA ARG A 2 7.42 8.73 -55.14
C ARG A 2 6.30 7.69 -54.99
N ARG A 3 5.82 7.08 -56.09
CA ARG A 3 4.72 6.07 -56.03
C ARG A 3 5.15 4.74 -55.41
N ASN A 4 6.42 4.32 -55.62
CA ASN A 4 6.96 3.12 -54.98
C ASN A 4 7.23 3.34 -53.49
N LEU A 5 7.67 4.54 -53.08
CA LEU A 5 7.89 4.86 -51.67
C LEU A 5 6.58 4.83 -50.87
N GLN A 6 5.49 5.35 -51.41
CA GLN A 6 4.18 5.30 -50.75
C GLN A 6 3.62 3.88 -50.65
N GLN A 7 3.85 3.02 -51.65
CA GLN A 7 3.46 1.62 -51.60
C GLN A 7 4.29 0.84 -50.57
N THR A 8 5.61 1.08 -50.50
CA THR A 8 6.47 0.45 -49.48
C THR A 8 6.12 0.91 -48.06
N ILE A 9 5.79 2.19 -47.87
CA ILE A 9 5.31 2.70 -46.57
C ILE A 9 3.97 2.08 -46.21
N ALA A 10 3.03 1.96 -47.16
CA ALA A 10 1.73 1.32 -46.92
C ALA A 10 1.88 -0.17 -46.58
N TYR A 11 2.77 -0.91 -47.26
CA TYR A 11 3.04 -2.31 -46.93
C TYR A 11 3.75 -2.46 -45.58
N MET A 12 4.67 -1.55 -45.21
CA MET A 12 5.25 -1.53 -43.86
C MET A 12 4.21 -1.19 -42.79
N PHE A 13 3.27 -0.29 -43.06
CA PHE A 13 2.17 0.03 -42.14
C PHE A 13 1.20 -1.15 -41.98
N ILE A 14 0.89 -1.85 -43.08
CA ILE A 14 0.06 -3.07 -43.04
C ILE A 14 0.78 -4.20 -42.29
N LEU A 15 2.09 -4.37 -42.46
CA LEU A 15 2.90 -5.33 -41.70
C LEU A 15 3.02 -4.95 -40.20
N LEU A 16 3.21 -3.67 -39.88
CA LEU A 16 3.23 -3.16 -38.48
C LEU A 16 1.87 -3.35 -37.79
N THR A 17 0.77 -3.11 -38.50
CA THR A 17 -0.59 -3.31 -37.97
C THR A 17 -0.99 -4.79 -37.92
N MET A 18 -0.42 -5.65 -38.80
CA MET A 18 -0.57 -7.11 -38.71
C MET A 18 0.19 -7.70 -37.51
N SER A 19 1.36 -7.17 -37.14
CA SER A 19 2.03 -7.55 -35.89
C SER A 19 1.31 -7.05 -34.62
N MET A 20 0.47 -6.01 -34.73
CA MET A 20 -0.37 -5.53 -33.62
C MET A 20 -1.73 -6.25 -33.49
N SER A 21 -2.10 -7.11 -34.43
CA SER A 21 -3.37 -7.86 -34.39
C SER A 21 -3.23 -9.33 -33.96
N VAL A 22 -2.03 -9.73 -33.53
CA VAL A 22 -1.84 -10.96 -32.74
C VAL A 22 -1.57 -10.57 -31.28
N GLY A 23 -2.52 -9.84 -30.68
CA GLY A 23 -2.55 -9.66 -29.24
C GLY A 23 -2.66 -11.04 -28.60
N CYS A 24 -1.58 -11.52 -28.00
CA CYS A 24 -1.66 -12.69 -27.15
C CYS A 24 -2.52 -12.32 -25.94
N ASN A 25 -3.80 -12.71 -25.95
CA ASN A 25 -4.73 -12.51 -24.85
C ASN A 25 -4.30 -13.44 -23.70
N PHE A 26 -3.54 -12.92 -22.74
CA PHE A 26 -3.18 -13.67 -21.54
C PHE A 26 -4.15 -13.35 -20.39
N PHE A 27 -4.27 -14.26 -19.43
CA PHE A 27 -4.96 -14.02 -18.16
C PHE A 27 -4.14 -14.50 -16.97
N LYS A 28 -4.37 -13.85 -15.83
CA LYS A 28 -3.81 -14.24 -14.53
C LYS A 28 -4.93 -14.81 -13.67
N VAL A 29 -4.57 -15.80 -12.86
CA VAL A 29 -5.48 -16.37 -11.86
C VAL A 29 -4.96 -16.03 -10.48
N SER A 30 -5.81 -15.41 -9.68
CA SER A 30 -5.62 -15.27 -8.23
C SER A 30 -6.34 -16.40 -7.53
N THR A 31 -5.75 -17.01 -6.51
CA THR A 31 -6.34 -18.13 -5.77
C THR A 31 -6.31 -17.86 -4.26
N GLN A 32 -7.45 -18.02 -3.60
CA GLN A 32 -7.59 -17.92 -2.15
C GLN A 32 -8.37 -19.13 -1.61
N TYR A 33 -8.16 -19.50 -0.35
CA TYR A 33 -8.79 -20.69 0.29
C TYR A 33 -9.93 -20.35 1.26
N SER A 34 -10.29 -19.07 1.38
CA SER A 34 -11.37 -18.54 2.21
C SER A 34 -11.96 -17.28 1.59
N ILE A 35 -13.25 -17.02 1.85
CA ILE A 35 -13.95 -15.81 1.39
C ILE A 35 -14.99 -15.38 2.42
N THR A 36 -15.17 -14.07 2.61
CA THR A 36 -16.18 -13.48 3.51
C THR A 36 -17.44 -13.05 2.75
N SER A 37 -18.55 -12.85 3.47
CA SER A 37 -19.79 -12.30 2.90
C SER A 37 -19.59 -10.90 2.31
N GLU A 38 -18.77 -10.06 2.94
CA GLU A 38 -18.39 -8.74 2.44
C GLU A 38 -17.65 -8.82 1.11
N GLN A 39 -16.71 -9.76 0.98
CA GLN A 39 -15.99 -10.02 -0.27
C GLN A 39 -16.92 -10.55 -1.38
N LEU A 40 -17.93 -11.34 -1.04
CA LEU A 40 -18.93 -11.83 -1.99
C LEU A 40 -19.91 -10.74 -2.45
N GLU A 41 -20.30 -9.82 -1.57
CA GLU A 41 -21.19 -8.69 -1.93
C GLU A 41 -20.53 -7.76 -2.93
N ILE A 42 -19.21 -7.61 -2.82
CA ILE A 42 -18.37 -6.85 -3.74
C ILE A 42 -18.29 -7.53 -5.11
N ALA A 43 -18.29 -8.87 -5.15
CA ALA A 43 -18.08 -9.67 -6.36
C ALA A 43 -19.37 -10.15 -7.05
N LYS A 44 -20.56 -9.74 -6.55
CA LYS A 44 -21.86 -10.22 -7.06
C LYS A 44 -22.19 -9.84 -8.50
N GLU A 45 -21.49 -8.83 -9.03
CA GLU A 45 -21.65 -8.33 -10.41
C GLU A 45 -20.76 -9.09 -11.40
N ASP A 46 -19.88 -9.98 -10.92
CA ASP A 46 -18.99 -10.81 -11.76
C ASP A 46 -19.72 -12.02 -12.33
N TYR A 47 -19.13 -12.65 -13.37
CA TYR A 47 -19.65 -13.92 -13.89
C TYR A 47 -19.22 -15.07 -12.97
N ILE A 48 -20.10 -15.49 -12.06
CA ILE A 48 -19.78 -16.49 -11.04
C ILE A 48 -19.95 -17.91 -11.58
N ILE A 49 -18.90 -18.72 -11.51
CA ILE A 49 -18.90 -20.15 -11.83
C ILE A 49 -18.68 -20.95 -10.55
N VAL A 50 -19.62 -21.83 -10.23
CA VAL A 50 -19.50 -22.72 -9.07
C VAL A 50 -19.02 -24.09 -9.54
N HIS A 51 -17.97 -24.60 -8.91
CA HIS A 51 -17.37 -25.93 -9.14
C HIS A 51 -17.72 -26.86 -7.99
N MET A 52 -18.34 -28.00 -8.32
CA MET A 52 -18.73 -29.01 -7.36
C MET A 52 -17.65 -30.09 -7.21
N PRO A 53 -17.54 -30.76 -6.04
CA PRO A 53 -16.54 -31.80 -5.79
C PRO A 53 -16.50 -32.94 -6.82
N TRP A 54 -17.62 -33.20 -7.50
CA TRP A 54 -17.80 -34.32 -8.43
C TRP A 54 -17.60 -33.94 -9.90
N GLY A 55 -17.08 -32.74 -10.18
CA GLY A 55 -16.71 -32.29 -11.52
C GLY A 55 -17.82 -31.59 -12.31
N GLU A 56 -18.98 -31.37 -11.68
CA GLU A 56 -20.01 -30.50 -12.24
C GLU A 56 -19.66 -29.02 -12.01
N ALA A 57 -19.91 -28.16 -12.99
CA ALA A 57 -19.81 -26.71 -12.83
C ALA A 57 -21.01 -26.01 -13.48
N TYR A 58 -21.42 -24.87 -12.91
CA TYR A 58 -22.55 -24.08 -13.42
C TYR A 58 -22.35 -22.59 -13.15
N HIS A 59 -23.06 -21.74 -13.89
CA HIS A 59 -23.11 -20.30 -13.63
C HIS A 59 -24.16 -19.99 -12.54
N LEU A 60 -23.77 -19.25 -11.51
CA LEU A 60 -24.66 -18.82 -10.43
C LEU A 60 -25.15 -17.40 -10.71
N ASN A 61 -26.38 -17.28 -11.18
CA ASN A 61 -26.99 -15.99 -11.52
C ASN A 61 -27.89 -15.47 -10.39
N HIS A 62 -28.08 -14.15 -10.31
CA HIS A 62 -28.86 -13.47 -9.26
C HIS A 62 -28.40 -13.85 -7.84
N LEU A 63 -27.08 -13.75 -7.58
CA LEU A 63 -26.51 -13.98 -6.26
C LEU A 63 -27.20 -13.09 -5.22
N LYS A 64 -27.61 -13.69 -4.11
CA LYS A 64 -28.08 -13.03 -2.90
C LYS A 64 -27.33 -13.59 -1.72
N ILE A 65 -26.88 -12.72 -0.84
CA ILE A 65 -26.06 -13.10 0.31
C ILE A 65 -26.90 -12.85 1.57
N ASP A 66 -27.00 -13.88 2.41
CA ASP A 66 -27.62 -13.85 3.72
C ASP A 66 -26.48 -13.94 4.74
N ALA A 67 -25.95 -12.77 5.13
CA ALA A 67 -24.79 -12.67 6.01
C ALA A 67 -25.06 -13.28 7.39
N ASP A 68 -26.28 -13.11 7.91
CA ASP A 68 -26.72 -13.65 9.21
C ASP A 68 -26.68 -15.19 9.23
N LYS A 69 -27.00 -15.83 8.10
CA LYS A 69 -26.94 -17.29 7.96
C LYS A 69 -25.62 -17.80 7.39
N ASN A 70 -24.71 -16.91 7.01
CA ASN A 70 -23.48 -17.23 6.30
C ASN A 70 -23.74 -18.06 5.02
N GLU A 71 -24.78 -17.67 4.27
CA GLU A 71 -25.28 -18.40 3.11
C GLU A 71 -25.32 -17.50 1.87
N ILE A 72 -25.08 -18.09 0.70
CA ILE A 72 -25.42 -17.49 -0.58
C ILE A 72 -26.51 -18.28 -1.26
N THR A 73 -27.40 -17.57 -1.93
CA THR A 73 -28.46 -18.14 -2.76
C THR A 73 -28.40 -17.56 -4.17
N GLY A 74 -28.83 -18.34 -5.15
CA GLY A 74 -28.88 -17.90 -6.53
C GLY A 74 -29.54 -18.93 -7.42
N THR A 75 -29.57 -18.65 -8.72
CA THR A 75 -30.19 -19.52 -9.71
C THR A 75 -29.12 -20.21 -10.54
N LYS A 76 -29.17 -21.54 -10.61
CA LYS A 76 -28.27 -22.36 -11.43
C LYS A 76 -28.60 -22.18 -12.92
N GLN A 77 -27.60 -21.81 -13.70
CA GLN A 77 -27.68 -21.66 -15.15
C GLN A 77 -26.53 -22.40 -15.85
N LEU A 78 -26.72 -22.74 -17.12
CA LEU A 78 -25.65 -23.28 -17.95
C LEU A 78 -24.56 -22.22 -18.15
N ILE A 79 -23.30 -22.64 -18.06
CA ILE A 79 -22.15 -21.78 -18.36
C ILE A 79 -22.20 -21.42 -19.85
N GLY A 80 -22.22 -20.12 -20.14
CA GLY A 80 -22.18 -19.59 -21.50
C GLY A 80 -20.98 -20.14 -22.26
N SER A 81 -21.13 -20.39 -23.56
CA SER A 81 -20.06 -20.94 -24.41
C SER A 81 -18.76 -20.14 -24.37
N GLU A 82 -18.86 -18.84 -24.10
CA GLU A 82 -17.80 -17.86 -23.97
C GLU A 82 -17.03 -17.93 -22.64
N HIS A 83 -17.57 -18.63 -21.63
CA HIS A 83 -17.03 -18.81 -20.27
C HIS A 83 -16.55 -20.25 -20.00
N GLN A 84 -16.50 -21.10 -21.03
CA GLN A 84 -16.02 -22.47 -20.92
C GLN A 84 -14.48 -22.52 -21.03
N LEU A 85 -13.79 -22.01 -19.99
CA LEU A 85 -12.32 -21.99 -19.93
C LEU A 85 -11.71 -23.38 -19.59
N VAL A 86 -10.42 -23.53 -19.95
CA VAL A 86 -9.67 -24.78 -20.15
C VAL A 86 -9.31 -25.53 -18.85
N GLN A 87 -9.33 -26.86 -18.90
CA GLN A 87 -9.11 -27.81 -17.79
C GLN A 87 -7.72 -27.83 -17.11
N ASN A 88 -6.78 -26.93 -17.41
CA ASN A 88 -5.47 -26.88 -16.73
C ASN A 88 -4.92 -25.46 -16.75
N VAL A 89 -4.88 -24.82 -15.58
CA VAL A 89 -4.47 -23.42 -15.39
C VAL A 89 -3.25 -23.38 -14.48
N THR A 90 -2.25 -22.57 -14.84
CA THR A 90 -1.03 -22.35 -14.04
C THR A 90 -1.00 -20.94 -13.47
N LEU A 91 -0.27 -20.72 -12.36
CA LEU A 91 -0.14 -19.38 -11.73
C LEU A 91 0.54 -18.33 -12.64
N SER A 92 1.26 -18.78 -13.68
CA SER A 92 1.93 -17.91 -14.67
C SER A 92 1.50 -18.26 -16.09
N GLY A 93 1.13 -17.25 -16.89
CA GLY A 93 1.14 -17.31 -18.35
C GLY A 93 0.01 -18.12 -19.03
N ASN A 94 -1.26 -17.89 -18.67
CA ASN A 94 -2.38 -18.56 -19.33
C ASN A 94 -2.89 -17.76 -20.54
N ARG A 95 -3.28 -18.42 -21.64
CA ARG A 95 -3.70 -17.77 -22.90
C ARG A 95 -5.17 -18.07 -23.23
N TYR A 96 -5.97 -17.04 -23.54
CA TYR A 96 -7.34 -17.20 -24.02
C TYR A 96 -7.39 -17.81 -25.42
N GLN A 97 -8.37 -18.69 -25.66
CA GLN A 97 -8.62 -19.28 -26.98
C GLN A 97 -9.35 -18.29 -27.91
N PRO A 98 -9.00 -18.21 -29.20
CA PRO A 98 -9.70 -17.37 -30.17
C PRO A 98 -11.17 -17.79 -30.32
N GLY A 99 -12.12 -16.86 -30.13
CA GLY A 99 -13.56 -17.11 -30.25
C GLY A 99 -14.34 -17.02 -28.94
N LEU A 100 -13.65 -17.00 -27.81
CA LEU A 100 -14.20 -16.65 -26.50
C LEU A 100 -14.18 -15.13 -26.33
N ASN A 101 -15.23 -14.54 -25.75
CA ASN A 101 -15.37 -13.09 -25.59
C ASN A 101 -15.33 -12.71 -24.10
N PRO A 102 -14.15 -12.48 -23.51
CA PRO A 102 -14.01 -12.12 -22.11
C PRO A 102 -14.26 -10.63 -21.94
N ARG A 103 -15.51 -10.18 -22.08
CA ARG A 103 -15.91 -8.83 -21.69
C ARG A 103 -16.16 -8.72 -20.18
N GLN A 104 -16.16 -9.83 -19.45
CA GLN A 104 -16.49 -9.90 -18.02
C GLN A 104 -15.41 -10.70 -17.28
N GLU A 105 -15.07 -10.25 -16.06
CA GLU A 105 -14.22 -10.95 -15.10
C GLU A 105 -14.98 -12.18 -14.55
N GLU A 106 -14.29 -13.31 -14.34
CA GLU A 106 -14.91 -14.55 -13.87
C GLU A 106 -14.46 -14.88 -12.44
N LEU A 107 -15.43 -15.17 -11.57
CA LEU A 107 -15.23 -15.61 -10.19
C LEU A 107 -15.57 -17.10 -10.08
N HIS A 108 -14.59 -17.92 -9.70
CA HIS A 108 -14.74 -19.36 -9.58
C HIS A 108 -14.81 -19.77 -8.11
N LEU A 109 -15.91 -20.38 -7.68
CA LEU A 109 -16.11 -20.87 -6.31
C LEU A 109 -16.06 -22.39 -6.31
N SER A 110 -15.04 -22.99 -5.70
CA SER A 110 -14.97 -24.45 -5.51
C SER A 110 -15.55 -24.84 -4.16
N ILE A 111 -16.61 -25.64 -4.16
CA ILE A 111 -17.33 -26.01 -2.94
C ILE A 111 -16.75 -27.32 -2.37
N LYS A 112 -16.55 -27.40 -1.05
CA LYS A 112 -16.03 -28.60 -0.35
C LYS A 112 -17.12 -29.63 -0.03
N LYS A 113 -18.37 -29.20 0.17
CA LYS A 113 -19.52 -30.04 0.58
C LYS A 113 -20.72 -29.87 -0.34
N HIS A 114 -21.75 -30.72 -0.20
CA HIS A 114 -22.94 -30.68 -1.07
C HIS A 114 -23.77 -29.40 -0.85
N GLU A 115 -24.25 -28.81 -1.94
CA GLU A 115 -25.25 -27.74 -1.96
C GLU A 115 -26.63 -28.25 -1.52
N VAL A 116 -27.46 -27.37 -0.94
CA VAL A 116 -28.88 -27.69 -0.67
C VAL A 116 -29.71 -27.16 -1.84
N ILE A 117 -30.27 -28.07 -2.63
CA ILE A 117 -31.09 -27.75 -3.82
C ILE A 117 -32.56 -27.75 -3.41
N SER A 118 -33.27 -26.63 -3.65
CA SER A 118 -34.72 -26.60 -3.53
C SER A 118 -35.36 -27.20 -4.79
N GLU A 119 -36.21 -28.22 -4.63
CA GLU A 119 -36.71 -29.07 -5.73
C GLU A 119 -37.57 -28.37 -6.79
N THR A 120 -37.94 -27.10 -6.62
CA THR A 120 -38.95 -26.48 -7.50
C THR A 120 -38.49 -25.35 -8.42
N GLU A 121 -37.29 -24.75 -8.28
CA GLU A 121 -36.94 -23.54 -9.07
C GLU A 121 -35.48 -23.38 -9.54
N SER A 122 -34.65 -24.43 -9.58
CA SER A 122 -33.21 -24.29 -9.91
C SER A 122 -32.46 -23.33 -8.95
N GLN A 123 -33.06 -23.03 -7.79
CA GLN A 123 -32.44 -22.24 -6.76
C GLN A 123 -31.47 -23.09 -5.95
N VAL A 124 -30.26 -22.57 -5.82
CA VAL A 124 -29.18 -23.17 -5.07
C VAL A 124 -28.93 -22.35 -3.82
N LYS A 125 -28.67 -23.06 -2.71
CA LYS A 125 -28.14 -22.48 -1.48
C LYS A 125 -26.78 -23.11 -1.15
N ILE A 126 -25.79 -22.26 -0.86
CA ILE A 126 -24.42 -22.66 -0.51
C ILE A 126 -24.02 -21.95 0.78
N LEU A 127 -23.46 -22.68 1.75
CA LEU A 127 -22.83 -22.06 2.92
C LEU A 127 -21.49 -21.47 2.51
N ILE A 128 -21.22 -20.22 2.88
CA ILE A 128 -19.96 -19.53 2.55
C ILE A 128 -18.77 -20.30 3.14
N GLY A 129 -18.91 -20.84 4.35
CA GLY A 129 -17.88 -21.69 4.98
C GLY A 129 -17.60 -23.02 4.26
N ASP A 130 -18.48 -23.46 3.36
CA ASP A 130 -18.25 -24.62 2.51
C ASP A 130 -17.56 -24.26 1.18
N ILE A 131 -17.32 -22.98 0.89
CA ILE A 131 -16.45 -22.53 -0.21
C ILE A 131 -15.00 -22.77 0.19
N GLY A 132 -14.31 -23.62 -0.55
CA GLY A 132 -12.96 -24.04 -0.21
C GLY A 132 -11.83 -23.50 -1.02
N LYS A 133 -12.15 -22.95 -2.18
CA LYS A 133 -11.19 -22.27 -3.03
C LYS A 133 -11.95 -21.26 -3.86
N VAL A 134 -11.42 -20.06 -3.92
CA VAL A 134 -11.90 -18.98 -4.77
C VAL A 134 -10.81 -18.65 -5.77
N GLU A 135 -11.16 -18.62 -7.05
CA GLU A 135 -10.24 -18.26 -8.12
C GLU A 135 -10.82 -17.11 -8.95
N VAL A 136 -10.04 -16.07 -9.19
CA VAL A 136 -10.47 -14.90 -9.99
C VAL A 136 -9.63 -14.87 -11.26
N TYR A 137 -10.31 -14.82 -12.41
CA TYR A 137 -9.68 -14.84 -13.73
C TYR A 137 -9.75 -13.44 -14.35
N ASN A 138 -8.59 -12.78 -14.46
CA ASN A 138 -8.50 -11.41 -14.98
C ASN A 138 -7.70 -11.36 -16.31
N ARG A 139 -8.20 -10.61 -17.28
CA ARG A 139 -7.57 -10.44 -18.60
C ARG A 139 -6.45 -9.40 -18.54
N GLN A 140 -5.26 -9.77 -19.03
CA GLN A 140 -4.26 -8.77 -19.41
C GLN A 140 -4.72 -8.08 -20.71
N THR A 141 -5.50 -7.01 -20.57
CA THR A 141 -5.68 -6.02 -21.63
C THR A 141 -4.80 -4.84 -21.23
N GLY A 142 -3.89 -4.40 -22.10
CA GLY A 142 -2.97 -3.31 -21.78
C GLY A 142 -3.69 -2.08 -21.21
N ALA A 143 -3.06 -1.49 -20.19
CA ALA A 143 -3.49 -0.40 -19.30
C ALA A 143 -4.00 -0.86 -17.91
N LEU A 144 -3.24 -0.47 -16.88
CA LEU A 144 -3.62 -0.36 -15.46
C LEU A 144 -3.86 -1.67 -14.69
N ILE A 145 -2.79 -2.43 -14.43
CA ILE A 145 -2.80 -3.39 -13.32
C ILE A 145 -1.57 -3.11 -12.44
N LEU A 146 -1.84 -2.52 -11.26
CA LEU A 146 -0.95 -2.40 -10.12
C LEU A 146 -0.31 -3.78 -9.85
N GLN A 147 1.00 -3.87 -10.02
CA GLN A 147 1.78 -4.98 -9.50
C GLN A 147 1.96 -4.81 -8.00
N TYR A 148 1.00 -5.24 -7.18
CA TYR A 148 1.24 -5.45 -5.75
C TYR A 148 2.15 -6.68 -5.56
N VAL A 149 3.36 -6.45 -5.07
CA VAL A 149 4.21 -7.49 -4.45
C VAL A 149 4.33 -7.09 -2.98
N GLY A 150 3.52 -7.77 -2.16
CA GLY A 150 3.33 -7.60 -0.73
C GLY A 150 2.05 -8.36 -0.39
N GLY A 151 2.20 -9.60 0.06
CA GLY A 151 1.26 -10.71 0.06
C GLY A 151 0.06 -10.61 1.01
N ALA A 152 -0.71 -9.53 0.89
CA ALA A 152 -2.15 -9.68 0.94
C ALA A 152 -2.64 -10.01 -0.48
N VAL A 153 -2.99 -11.27 -0.76
CA VAL A 153 -3.79 -11.61 -1.93
C VAL A 153 -5.18 -11.01 -1.71
N VAL A 154 -5.32 -9.72 -2.03
CA VAL A 154 -6.58 -8.99 -1.99
C VAL A 154 -7.22 -9.09 -3.37
N PHE A 155 -8.51 -9.43 -3.35
CA PHE A 155 -9.45 -9.39 -4.46
C PHE A 155 -9.11 -8.32 -5.53
N VAL A 156 -8.81 -8.74 -6.76
CA VAL A 156 -8.80 -7.83 -7.93
C VAL A 156 -10.09 -8.07 -8.70
N GLY A 157 -11.17 -7.47 -8.21
CA GLY A 157 -12.38 -7.20 -9.00
C GLY A 157 -12.53 -5.69 -9.18
N VAL A 158 -13.21 -5.25 -10.23
CA VAL A 158 -13.50 -3.82 -10.51
C VAL A 158 -14.06 -3.08 -9.29
N ALA A 159 -14.74 -3.74 -8.36
CA ALA A 159 -15.24 -3.13 -7.13
C ALA A 159 -14.15 -2.79 -6.08
N PHE A 160 -13.03 -3.53 -6.01
CA PHE A 160 -11.86 -3.13 -5.20
C PHE A 160 -11.10 -1.97 -5.85
N ILE A 161 -11.04 -1.95 -7.20
CA ILE A 161 -10.50 -0.80 -7.95
C ILE A 161 -11.40 0.43 -7.76
N ILE A 162 -12.73 0.29 -7.82
CA ILE A 162 -13.69 1.37 -7.51
C ILE A 162 -13.55 1.80 -6.04
N PHE A 163 -13.41 0.86 -5.11
CA PHE A 163 -13.16 1.15 -3.69
C PHE A 163 -11.86 1.97 -3.53
N LEU A 164 -10.74 1.51 -4.08
CA LEU A 164 -9.47 2.27 -4.10
C LEU A 164 -9.62 3.64 -4.78
N LEU A 165 -10.30 3.73 -5.93
CA LEU A 165 -10.59 4.99 -6.63
C LEU A 165 -11.47 5.95 -5.79
N THR A 166 -12.23 5.45 -4.82
CA THR A 166 -12.94 6.28 -3.83
C THR A 166 -12.13 6.60 -2.57
N LYS A 167 -10.98 5.93 -2.37
CA LYS A 167 -10.05 6.20 -1.27
C LYS A 167 -8.98 7.21 -1.67
N SER A 168 -8.33 7.75 -0.66
CA SER A 168 -7.13 8.59 -0.75
C SER A 168 -5.92 7.75 -0.41
N SER A 169 -4.80 8.00 -1.08
CA SER A 169 -3.50 7.39 -0.75
C SER A 169 -2.41 8.35 -1.22
N CYS A 170 -1.14 8.06 -0.92
CA CYS A 170 -0.04 8.93 -1.30
C CYS A 170 0.43 8.62 -2.74
N PRO A 171 1.22 9.49 -3.38
CA PRO A 171 1.68 9.26 -4.75
C PRO A 171 2.45 7.95 -4.88
N PHE A 172 2.18 7.21 -5.95
CA PHE A 172 2.62 5.84 -6.10
C PHE A 172 3.97 5.80 -6.80
N VAL A 173 4.84 4.88 -6.37
CA VAL A 173 6.16 4.69 -6.97
C VAL A 173 6.31 3.28 -7.49
N TYR A 174 6.82 3.19 -8.72
CA TYR A 174 7.16 1.94 -9.37
C TYR A 174 8.62 1.95 -9.81
N THR A 175 9.25 0.79 -9.83
CA THR A 175 10.57 0.59 -10.48
C THR A 175 10.42 -0.32 -11.68
N LEU A 176 11.16 -0.04 -12.75
CA LEU A 176 11.23 -0.93 -13.90
C LEU A 176 12.12 -2.15 -13.59
N ASP A 177 11.61 -3.34 -13.89
CA ASP A 177 12.35 -4.61 -13.93
C ASP A 177 11.97 -5.35 -15.22
N GLY A 178 12.93 -5.45 -16.13
CA GLY A 178 12.80 -5.87 -17.51
C GLY A 178 11.82 -4.99 -18.29
N THR A 179 10.60 -5.50 -18.48
CA THR A 179 9.53 -4.79 -19.19
C THR A 179 8.42 -4.31 -18.26
N ASP A 180 8.49 -4.64 -16.98
CA ASP A 180 7.38 -4.49 -16.05
C ASP A 180 7.68 -3.46 -14.96
N TYR A 181 6.68 -2.63 -14.65
CA TYR A 181 6.75 -1.67 -13.55
C TYR A 181 6.18 -2.27 -12.28
N ASN A 182 7.06 -2.54 -11.31
CA ASN A 182 6.71 -3.13 -10.02
C ASN A 182 6.45 -2.04 -8.99
N PHE A 183 5.30 -2.08 -8.30
CA PHE A 183 4.98 -1.14 -7.24
C PHE A 183 5.96 -1.31 -6.08
N ARG A 184 6.42 -0.20 -5.52
CA ARG A 184 7.37 -0.17 -4.39
C ARG A 184 6.80 0.47 -3.14
N GLY A 185 5.78 1.29 -3.28
CA GLY A 185 5.17 2.00 -2.16
C GLY A 185 4.76 3.41 -2.54
N GLU A 186 4.53 4.19 -1.51
CA GLU A 186 3.97 5.53 -1.61
C GLU A 186 4.92 6.55 -0.96
N ILE A 187 4.90 7.78 -1.45
CA ILE A 187 5.83 8.84 -1.02
C ILE A 187 5.15 9.99 -0.28
N TYR A 188 5.89 10.59 0.66
CA TYR A 188 5.50 11.72 1.51
C TYR A 188 4.08 11.59 2.10
N GLY A 189 3.74 10.37 2.52
CA GLY A 189 2.41 10.03 3.00
C GLY A 189 1.91 10.95 4.11
N GLY A 190 0.63 11.31 4.03
CA GLY A 190 -0.03 12.27 4.93
C GLY A 190 0.30 13.74 4.66
N ALA A 191 1.05 14.09 3.61
CA ALA A 191 1.36 15.47 3.23
C ALA A 191 0.19 16.10 2.47
N ILE A 192 -1.00 16.06 3.07
CA ILE A 192 -2.29 16.36 2.42
C ILE A 192 -2.58 17.86 2.21
N ALA A 193 -1.54 18.70 2.22
CA ALA A 193 -1.64 20.14 2.04
C ALA A 193 -0.27 20.78 1.77
N PRO A 194 -0.21 21.95 1.08
CA PRO A 194 1.05 22.67 0.82
C PRO A 194 1.85 22.99 2.09
N ASN A 195 1.18 23.32 3.19
CA ASN A 195 1.84 23.60 4.47
C ASN A 195 2.36 22.35 5.20
N LEU A 196 2.12 21.16 4.66
CA LEU A 196 2.64 19.88 5.15
C LEU A 196 3.71 19.29 4.22
N GLU A 197 4.11 20.01 3.19
CA GLU A 197 5.17 19.61 2.27
C GLU A 197 6.45 19.23 3.03
N ARG A 198 6.97 18.04 2.73
CA ARG A 198 8.07 17.42 3.46
C ARG A 198 8.91 16.55 2.56
N ASP A 199 10.11 16.26 3.05
CA ASP A 199 11.02 15.30 2.45
C ASP A 199 10.60 13.88 2.90
N ASP A 200 10.81 12.89 2.02
CA ASP A 200 10.61 11.46 2.29
C ASP A 200 11.76 10.66 1.67
N TYR A 201 12.27 9.67 2.40
CA TYR A 201 13.44 8.87 2.04
C TYR A 201 13.03 7.39 1.99
N MET A 202 12.42 6.99 0.87
CA MET A 202 11.85 5.66 0.73
C MET A 202 12.91 4.65 0.26
N PRO A 203 13.18 3.55 0.98
CA PRO A 203 14.08 2.50 0.52
C PRO A 203 13.51 1.77 -0.71
N LEU A 204 14.38 1.37 -1.64
CA LEU A 204 14.03 0.63 -2.86
C LEU A 204 14.75 -0.73 -2.90
N PRO A 205 14.38 -1.69 -2.03
CA PRO A 205 15.06 -2.98 -1.97
C PRO A 205 14.93 -3.75 -3.29
N GLY A 206 16.04 -4.33 -3.74
CA GLY A 206 16.09 -5.11 -4.98
C GLY A 206 15.95 -4.30 -6.27
N PHE A 207 15.98 -2.96 -6.21
CA PHE A 207 15.99 -2.14 -7.42
C PHE A 207 17.38 -2.19 -8.07
N ALA A 208 17.45 -2.66 -9.31
CA ALA A 208 18.68 -2.80 -10.06
C ALA A 208 18.68 -1.93 -11.32
N ALA A 209 19.88 -1.55 -11.77
CA ALA A 209 20.03 -0.82 -13.03
C ALA A 209 19.92 -1.77 -14.21
N GLU A 210 19.25 -1.32 -15.26
CA GLU A 210 19.15 -2.01 -16.54
C GLU A 210 19.84 -1.20 -17.62
N ASP A 211 20.73 -1.84 -18.39
CA ASP A 211 21.54 -1.15 -19.41
C ASP A 211 22.26 0.10 -18.87
N GLY A 212 22.67 0.06 -17.59
CA GLY A 212 23.40 1.14 -16.92
C GLY A 212 22.54 2.30 -16.44
N VAL A 213 21.20 2.19 -16.42
CA VAL A 213 20.29 3.22 -15.90
C VAL A 213 19.28 2.64 -14.92
N PHE A 214 18.84 3.46 -13.98
CA PHE A 214 17.69 3.17 -13.13
C PHE A 214 16.47 3.90 -13.68
N LYS A 215 15.35 3.20 -13.85
CA LYS A 215 14.08 3.80 -14.27
C LYS A 215 13.02 3.58 -13.21
N LEU A 216 12.41 4.66 -12.75
CA LEU A 216 11.30 4.64 -11.82
C LEU A 216 10.16 5.51 -12.34
N LYS A 217 8.96 5.28 -11.84
CA LYS A 217 7.75 5.98 -12.26
C LYS A 217 6.99 6.47 -11.05
N ILE A 218 6.57 7.73 -11.07
CA ILE A 218 5.69 8.34 -10.07
C ILE A 218 4.31 8.53 -10.72
N THR A 219 3.25 8.02 -10.10
CA THR A 219 1.89 8.09 -10.67
C THR A 219 0.87 8.66 -9.69
N ASN A 220 -0.09 9.40 -10.26
CA ASN A 220 -1.33 9.73 -9.59
C ASN A 220 -2.41 8.75 -10.02
N GLU A 221 -2.80 7.84 -9.15
CA GLU A 221 -3.81 6.81 -9.44
C GLU A 221 -5.16 7.10 -8.77
N LEU A 222 -5.24 8.18 -8.00
CA LEU A 222 -6.38 8.51 -7.14
C LEU A 222 -6.93 9.90 -7.44
N LYS A 223 -8.10 10.20 -6.89
CA LYS A 223 -8.78 11.48 -7.13
C LYS A 223 -8.13 12.61 -6.31
N GLU A 224 -6.95 13.04 -6.75
CA GLU A 224 -6.04 13.91 -6.02
C GLU A 224 -5.28 14.87 -6.95
N ARG A 225 -4.70 15.93 -6.38
CA ARG A 225 -3.67 16.76 -7.03
C ARG A 225 -2.36 16.56 -6.32
N GLN A 226 -1.33 16.14 -7.04
CA GLN A 226 -0.03 15.81 -6.46
C GLN A 226 1.02 16.79 -6.99
N TYR A 227 1.88 17.26 -6.09
CA TYR A 227 2.90 18.28 -6.37
C TYR A 227 4.24 17.79 -5.83
N THR A 228 5.16 17.44 -6.74
CA THR A 228 6.52 17.01 -6.40
C THR A 228 7.51 18.10 -6.77
N ASP A 229 8.28 18.60 -5.80
CA ASP A 229 9.32 19.62 -5.97
C ASP A 229 10.70 19.00 -6.24
N VAL A 230 10.96 17.86 -5.60
CA VAL A 230 12.24 17.14 -5.71
C VAL A 230 12.00 15.65 -5.87
N ALA A 231 12.74 15.01 -6.78
CA ALA A 231 12.86 13.56 -6.85
C ALA A 231 14.30 13.16 -7.21
N GLU A 232 15.00 12.52 -6.27
CA GLU A 232 16.40 12.12 -6.38
C GLU A 232 16.57 10.65 -6.03
N LEU A 233 17.43 9.96 -6.78
CA LEU A 233 17.84 8.60 -6.44
C LEU A 233 19.17 8.64 -5.69
N LEU A 234 19.14 8.27 -4.42
CA LEU A 234 20.29 8.19 -3.54
C LEU A 234 20.82 6.76 -3.50
N MET A 235 22.13 6.61 -3.56
CA MET A 235 22.83 5.34 -3.47
C MET A 235 23.82 5.37 -2.32
N VAL A 236 23.80 4.32 -1.49
CA VAL A 236 24.80 4.11 -0.43
C VAL A 236 25.49 2.78 -0.69
N GLU A 237 26.79 2.80 -0.94
CA GLU A 237 27.58 1.57 -1.12
C GLU A 237 28.07 1.04 0.23
N HIS A 238 27.93 -0.26 0.46
CA HIS A 238 28.32 -0.91 1.71
C HIS A 238 28.75 -2.37 1.48
N PRO A 239 29.44 -3.01 2.44
CA PRO A 239 29.67 -4.45 2.45
C PRO A 239 28.38 -5.28 2.31
N GLU A 240 28.47 -6.48 1.73
CA GLU A 240 27.32 -7.37 1.48
C GLU A 240 26.63 -7.88 2.75
N ASP A 241 27.33 -7.90 3.88
CA ASP A 241 26.86 -8.32 5.21
C ASP A 241 26.24 -7.19 6.04
N ILE A 242 26.16 -5.99 5.47
CA ILE A 242 25.56 -4.82 6.09
C ILE A 242 24.28 -4.46 5.34
N GLU A 243 23.22 -4.11 6.05
CA GLU A 243 22.06 -3.42 5.51
C GLU A 243 22.18 -1.91 5.82
N VAL A 244 21.62 -1.07 4.95
CA VAL A 244 21.55 0.39 5.19
C VAL A 244 20.11 0.83 5.12
N LEU A 245 19.68 1.64 6.10
CA LEU A 245 18.44 2.40 6.09
C LEU A 245 18.73 3.89 6.30
N MET A 246 17.78 4.77 5.96
CA MET A 246 17.85 6.19 6.26
C MET A 246 16.79 6.56 7.30
N ASP A 247 17.15 7.47 8.21
CA ASP A 247 16.16 8.08 9.12
C ASP A 247 15.25 9.05 8.35
N SER A 248 14.24 9.58 9.06
CA SER A 248 13.30 10.58 8.52
C SER A 248 13.95 11.89 8.04
N TYR A 249 15.26 12.08 8.27
CA TYR A 249 16.03 13.27 7.91
C TYR A 249 17.06 13.00 6.80
N GLY A 250 17.12 11.77 6.27
CA GLY A 250 18.03 11.37 5.20
C GLY A 250 19.43 10.98 5.68
N ASN A 251 19.64 10.77 6.98
CA ASN A 251 20.92 10.28 7.49
C ASN A 251 20.98 8.75 7.35
N PRO A 252 22.04 8.18 6.74
CA PRO A 252 22.17 6.75 6.55
C PRO A 252 22.75 6.06 7.80
N TYR A 253 22.21 4.89 8.09
CA TYR A 253 22.63 4.05 9.21
C TYR A 253 22.90 2.62 8.73
N SER A 254 24.04 2.07 9.11
CA SER A 254 24.41 0.67 8.88
C SER A 254 23.80 -0.24 9.95
N LEU A 255 23.35 -1.39 9.52
CA LEU A 255 22.78 -2.47 10.31
C LEU A 255 23.57 -3.74 10.02
N GLU A 256 24.13 -4.36 11.05
CA GLU A 256 24.99 -5.55 10.90
C GLU A 256 24.41 -6.73 11.70
N HIS A 257 23.89 -6.46 12.90
CA HIS A 257 23.29 -7.45 13.77
C HIS A 257 21.98 -6.95 14.42
N PRO A 258 20.92 -6.68 13.65
CA PRO A 258 19.60 -6.44 14.22
C PRO A 258 19.11 -7.66 15.00
N ILE A 259 18.64 -7.45 16.23
CA ILE A 259 18.04 -8.49 17.06
C ILE A 259 16.56 -8.22 17.27
N ALA A 260 15.74 -9.27 17.20
CA ALA A 260 14.34 -9.21 17.56
C ALA A 260 14.14 -8.87 19.05
N PRO A 261 12.99 -8.31 19.45
CA PRO A 261 12.67 -8.12 20.85
C PRO A 261 12.63 -9.46 21.61
N SER A 262 12.97 -9.45 22.89
CA SER A 262 12.79 -10.61 23.78
C SER A 262 11.33 -10.78 24.24
N SER A 263 10.51 -9.74 24.10
CA SER A 263 9.07 -9.79 24.33
C SER A 263 8.39 -8.61 23.61
N ALA A 264 7.16 -8.81 23.15
CA ALA A 264 6.33 -7.76 22.60
C ALA A 264 4.93 -7.85 23.21
N THR A 265 4.61 -6.97 24.16
CA THR A 265 3.38 -7.09 24.96
C THR A 265 2.59 -5.79 25.00
N THR A 266 1.26 -5.88 24.91
CA THR A 266 0.37 -4.72 25.01
C THR A 266 0.01 -4.41 26.46
N ASN A 267 -0.71 -3.30 26.69
CA ASN A 267 -1.13 -2.91 28.04
C ASN A 267 -2.16 -3.87 28.65
N SER A 268 -2.93 -4.58 27.83
CA SER A 268 -3.85 -5.66 28.24
C SER A 268 -3.13 -6.97 28.61
N GLY A 269 -1.81 -7.06 28.35
CA GLY A 269 -0.99 -8.23 28.63
C GLY A 269 -1.00 -9.28 27.52
N ASN A 270 -1.54 -8.98 26.34
CA ASN A 270 -1.45 -9.85 25.17
C ASN A 270 -0.01 -9.85 24.62
N ASP A 271 0.45 -11.00 24.16
CA ASP A 271 1.78 -11.22 23.58
C ASP A 271 1.66 -11.27 22.05
N TYR A 272 2.46 -10.44 21.38
CA TYR A 272 2.55 -10.32 19.92
C TYR A 272 3.98 -10.53 19.42
N LEU A 273 4.81 -11.26 20.17
CA LEU A 273 6.19 -11.53 19.75
C LEU A 273 6.24 -12.26 18.41
N THR A 274 5.26 -13.11 18.11
CA THR A 274 5.25 -13.89 16.86
C THR A 274 5.02 -13.00 15.64
N GLU A 275 4.19 -11.98 15.79
CA GLU A 275 3.76 -11.01 14.77
C GLU A 275 4.78 -9.88 14.52
N ILE A 276 5.86 -9.82 15.30
CA ILE A 276 6.85 -8.74 15.23
C ILE A 276 8.29 -9.24 15.04
N GLN A 277 8.55 -10.54 15.23
CA GLN A 277 9.90 -11.09 15.15
C GLN A 277 10.40 -11.32 13.71
N THR A 278 9.51 -11.45 12.73
CA THR A 278 9.83 -11.83 11.34
C THR A 278 9.02 -11.01 10.36
N GLN A 279 9.63 -10.61 9.23
CA GLN A 279 8.91 -10.02 8.10
C GLN A 279 8.18 -11.12 7.32
N ASP A 280 6.99 -11.48 7.76
CA ASP A 280 6.14 -12.52 7.15
C ASP A 280 4.71 -12.06 6.85
N GLU A 281 4.48 -10.75 6.96
CA GLU A 281 3.22 -10.05 6.70
C GLU A 281 2.10 -10.33 7.72
N ILE A 282 2.43 -10.98 8.83
CA ILE A 282 1.52 -11.19 9.96
C ILE A 282 1.78 -10.06 10.99
N ALA A 283 1.13 -8.92 10.77
CA ALA A 283 1.41 -7.71 11.55
C ALA A 283 0.58 -7.55 12.84
N PHE A 284 1.17 -6.87 13.83
CA PHE A 284 0.43 -6.24 14.92
C PHE A 284 -0.37 -5.03 14.40
N GLN A 285 -1.69 -5.05 14.58
CA GLN A 285 -2.63 -4.10 13.94
C GLN A 285 -3.23 -3.05 14.89
N PHE A 286 -2.68 -2.88 16.10
CA PHE A 286 -3.11 -1.82 17.03
C PHE A 286 -4.60 -1.89 17.46
N PHE A 287 -5.12 -3.10 17.69
CA PHE A 287 -6.47 -3.32 18.24
C PHE A 287 -6.53 -3.32 19.78
N ASP A 288 -5.38 -3.41 20.44
CA ASP A 288 -5.30 -3.54 21.89
C ASP A 288 -5.28 -2.17 22.57
N GLU A 289 -6.34 -1.85 23.29
CA GLU A 289 -6.54 -0.55 23.95
C GLU A 289 -5.45 -0.24 25.00
N THR A 290 -5.05 1.03 25.11
CA THR A 290 -4.21 1.48 26.22
C THR A 290 -5.03 1.69 27.49
N ALA A 291 -4.40 1.55 28.65
CA ALA A 291 -5.07 1.75 29.94
C ALA A 291 -5.36 3.24 30.22
N GLU A 292 -4.53 4.14 29.70
CA GLU A 292 -4.67 5.59 29.90
C GLU A 292 -5.72 6.22 28.97
N ASN A 293 -5.84 5.71 27.75
CA ASN A 293 -6.81 6.17 26.76
C ASN A 293 -7.21 5.01 25.83
N ASP A 294 -8.46 4.58 25.92
CA ASP A 294 -8.96 3.44 25.17
C ASP A 294 -9.15 3.73 23.67
N ASP A 295 -9.05 5.00 23.24
CA ASP A 295 -9.01 5.38 21.82
C ASP A 295 -7.65 5.13 21.15
N PHE A 296 -6.64 4.74 21.93
CA PHE A 296 -5.28 4.48 21.48
C PHE A 296 -4.92 3.02 21.69
N SER A 297 -3.91 2.56 20.96
CA SER A 297 -3.29 1.25 21.14
C SER A 297 -1.78 1.38 21.27
N SER A 298 -1.16 0.47 22.03
CA SER A 298 0.28 0.45 22.18
C SER A 298 0.84 -0.96 22.40
N ILE A 299 2.09 -1.12 22.01
CA ILE A 299 2.89 -2.32 22.25
C ILE A 299 4.25 -1.94 22.84
N ASP A 300 4.62 -2.64 23.91
CA ASP A 300 5.92 -2.52 24.58
C ASP A 300 6.86 -3.63 24.09
N LEU A 301 7.95 -3.22 23.48
CA LEU A 301 9.01 -4.07 22.94
C LEU A 301 10.21 -4.03 23.88
N ASN A 302 10.63 -5.17 24.40
CA ASN A 302 11.84 -5.27 25.24
C ASN A 302 13.00 -5.85 24.44
N PHE A 303 14.16 -5.22 24.54
CA PHE A 303 15.40 -5.66 23.90
C PHE A 303 16.52 -5.76 24.93
N ASN A 304 17.44 -6.70 24.73
CA ASN A 304 18.65 -6.80 25.54
C ASN A 304 19.83 -6.21 24.78
N CYS A 305 20.47 -5.18 25.32
CA CYS A 305 21.66 -4.59 24.73
C CYS A 305 22.79 -5.64 24.69
N THR A 306 23.30 -5.94 23.50
CA THR A 306 24.28 -7.03 23.29
C THR A 306 25.72 -6.58 23.48
N ALA A 307 26.00 -5.29 23.29
CA ALA A 307 27.32 -4.70 23.44
C ALA A 307 27.20 -3.23 23.88
N PRO A 308 28.21 -2.67 24.59
CA PRO A 308 28.20 -1.27 24.95
C PRO A 308 28.15 -0.36 23.71
N THR A 309 27.14 0.49 23.63
CA THR A 309 26.98 1.48 22.54
C THR A 309 26.35 2.75 23.07
N ASN A 310 26.56 3.87 22.39
CA ASN A 310 25.87 5.14 22.60
C ASN A 310 24.85 5.47 21.50
N GLN A 311 24.70 4.56 20.53
CA GLN A 311 23.87 4.72 19.35
C GLN A 311 23.16 3.40 19.09
N MET A 312 21.94 3.28 19.61
CA MET A 312 21.06 2.14 19.31
C MET A 312 20.19 2.52 18.12
N LYS A 313 19.83 1.55 17.29
CA LYS A 313 19.00 1.76 16.11
C LYS A 313 17.77 0.85 16.19
N LEU A 314 16.60 1.44 16.39
CA LEU A 314 15.34 0.69 16.27
C LEU A 314 14.97 0.60 14.79
N VAL A 315 14.76 -0.62 14.29
CA VAL A 315 14.31 -0.91 12.94
C VAL A 315 12.86 -1.35 13.02
N LEU A 316 12.01 -0.81 12.14
CA LEU A 316 10.59 -1.17 12.05
C LEU A 316 10.21 -1.44 10.60
N HIS A 317 9.43 -2.49 10.34
CA HIS A 317 8.75 -2.70 9.05
C HIS A 317 7.25 -2.47 9.26
N LEU A 318 6.72 -1.43 8.61
CA LEU A 318 5.38 -0.93 8.93
C LEU A 318 4.68 -0.25 7.75
N LYS A 319 3.37 -0.12 7.88
CA LYS A 319 2.47 0.71 7.06
C LYS A 319 1.32 1.25 7.91
N ASN A 320 0.63 2.28 7.44
CA ASN A 320 -0.65 2.65 8.05
C ASN A 320 -1.78 1.74 7.54
N THR A 321 -2.91 1.70 8.22
CA THR A 321 -4.05 0.89 7.78
C THR A 321 -4.86 1.62 6.72
N VAL A 322 -5.58 0.87 5.89
CA VAL A 322 -6.64 1.43 5.02
C VAL A 322 -7.79 2.04 5.85
N TRP A 323 -7.92 1.62 7.10
CA TRP A 323 -8.89 2.17 8.05
C TRP A 323 -8.62 3.65 8.35
N LEU A 324 -7.35 4.03 8.57
CA LEU A 324 -6.97 5.43 8.77
C LEU A 324 -7.44 6.32 7.62
N ASP A 325 -7.19 5.90 6.38
CA ASP A 325 -7.58 6.67 5.19
C ASP A 325 -9.09 6.74 5.03
N HIS A 326 -9.81 5.66 5.36
CA HIS A 326 -11.26 5.69 5.42
C HIS A 326 -11.79 6.68 6.46
N MET A 327 -11.16 6.78 7.63
CA MET A 327 -11.57 7.73 8.65
C MET A 327 -11.35 9.18 8.24
N PHE A 328 -10.27 9.47 7.48
CA PHE A 328 -10.09 10.79 6.87
C PHE A 328 -11.16 11.11 5.81
N GLU A 329 -11.61 10.13 5.03
CA GLU A 329 -12.71 10.30 4.07
C GLU A 329 -14.03 10.63 4.80
N ARG A 330 -14.37 9.87 5.83
CA ARG A 330 -15.55 10.13 6.66
C ARG A 330 -15.49 11.47 7.38
N PHE A 331 -14.30 11.85 7.86
CA PHE A 331 -14.06 13.17 8.44
C PHE A 331 -14.25 14.29 7.42
N GLY A 332 -13.76 14.11 6.20
CA GLY A 332 -14.00 15.03 5.09
C GLY A 332 -15.48 15.16 4.74
N ALA A 333 -16.21 14.04 4.70
CA ALA A 333 -17.64 14.03 4.36
C ALA A 333 -18.49 14.85 5.33
N MET A 334 -18.10 14.96 6.62
CA MET A 334 -18.77 15.82 7.60
C MET A 334 -18.70 17.31 7.26
N MET A 335 -17.77 17.72 6.39
CA MET A 335 -17.65 19.09 5.90
C MET A 335 -18.66 19.43 4.81
N GLY A 336 -19.32 18.43 4.21
CA GLY A 336 -20.35 18.65 3.19
C GLY A 336 -19.86 19.49 2.00
N ASP A 337 -20.75 20.35 1.49
CA ASP A 337 -20.49 21.27 0.38
C ASP A 337 -19.46 22.39 0.70
N GLU A 338 -19.05 22.55 1.97
CA GLU A 338 -18.00 23.49 2.38
C GLU A 338 -16.59 22.85 2.45
N TYR A 339 -16.43 21.58 2.07
CA TYR A 339 -15.15 20.86 2.14
C TYR A 339 -13.97 21.65 1.54
N ASP A 340 -14.09 22.12 0.29
CA ASP A 340 -13.04 22.86 -0.40
C ASP A 340 -12.70 24.19 0.31
N GLN A 341 -13.71 24.89 0.82
CA GLN A 341 -13.51 26.14 1.54
C GLN A 341 -12.81 25.91 2.88
N ILE A 342 -13.22 24.88 3.62
CA ILE A 342 -12.65 24.53 4.92
C ILE A 342 -11.20 24.08 4.74
N THR A 343 -10.93 23.14 3.84
CA THR A 343 -9.56 22.62 3.56
C THR A 343 -8.62 23.72 3.07
N SER A 344 -9.07 24.57 2.13
CA SER A 344 -8.28 25.72 1.67
C SER A 344 -7.96 26.70 2.79
N SER A 345 -8.87 26.91 3.74
CA SER A 345 -8.61 27.74 4.92
C SER A 345 -7.54 27.12 5.84
N GLN A 346 -7.53 25.79 5.97
CA GLN A 346 -6.55 25.04 6.76
C GLN A 346 -5.14 25.09 6.16
N ASN A 347 -4.99 25.33 4.85
CA ASN A 347 -3.68 25.51 4.23
C ASN A 347 -2.94 26.75 4.76
N ARG A 348 -3.65 27.71 5.37
CA ARG A 348 -3.07 28.89 6.02
C ARG A 348 -2.67 28.67 7.48
N THR A 349 -3.10 27.56 8.08
CA THR A 349 -2.72 27.18 9.44
C THR A 349 -1.21 26.88 9.50
N PRO A 350 -0.47 27.26 10.55
CA PRO A 350 0.94 26.90 10.65
C PRO A 350 1.16 25.38 10.64
N ALA A 351 2.15 24.91 9.86
CA ALA A 351 2.52 23.49 9.74
C ALA A 351 2.65 22.79 11.11
N LYS A 352 3.33 23.46 12.05
CA LYS A 352 3.54 22.98 13.42
C LYS A 352 2.24 22.62 14.14
N GLN A 353 1.16 23.37 13.91
CA GLN A 353 -0.14 23.09 14.54
C GLN A 353 -0.79 21.84 13.96
N LYS A 354 -0.75 21.66 12.62
CA LYS A 354 -1.25 20.44 11.97
C LYS A 354 -0.44 19.21 12.36
N ILE A 355 0.89 19.33 12.41
CA ILE A 355 1.77 18.25 12.87
C ILE A 355 1.46 17.90 14.33
N GLN A 356 1.29 18.89 15.21
CA GLN A 356 0.94 18.63 16.61
C GLN A 356 -0.42 17.95 16.74
N TRP A 357 -1.41 18.36 15.93
CA TRP A 357 -2.69 17.67 15.86
C TRP A 357 -2.51 16.21 15.44
N SER A 358 -1.75 15.93 14.38
CA SER A 358 -1.48 14.57 13.91
C SER A 358 -0.84 13.67 14.97
N LYS A 359 0.03 14.23 15.82
CA LYS A 359 0.63 13.54 16.98
C LYS A 359 -0.40 13.27 18.07
N ASN A 360 -1.20 14.28 18.39
CA ASN A 360 -2.22 14.23 19.44
C ASN A 360 -3.36 13.26 19.12
N GLU A 361 -3.65 13.04 17.83
CA GLU A 361 -4.69 12.11 17.37
C GLU A 361 -4.16 10.70 17.08
N GLY A 362 -2.86 10.44 17.33
CA GLY A 362 -2.27 9.11 17.10
C GLY A 362 -2.11 8.73 15.63
N VAL A 363 -2.30 9.68 14.70
CA VAL A 363 -2.10 9.48 13.25
C VAL A 363 -0.62 9.23 12.96
N MET A 364 0.27 9.99 13.60
CA MET A 364 1.71 9.69 13.58
C MET A 364 2.03 8.64 14.65
N LEU A 365 2.77 7.59 14.29
CA LEU A 365 3.19 6.57 15.25
C LEU A 365 4.21 7.15 16.22
N ALA A 366 3.87 7.20 17.51
CA ALA A 366 4.79 7.66 18.54
C ALA A 366 5.75 6.53 18.94
N VAL A 367 7.04 6.82 18.95
CA VAL A 367 8.09 5.94 19.48
C VAL A 367 8.56 6.49 20.80
N LYS A 368 8.37 5.74 21.89
CA LYS A 368 8.71 6.17 23.25
C LYS A 368 9.73 5.22 23.87
N LEU A 369 10.69 5.77 24.57
CA LEU A 369 11.71 5.01 25.29
C LEU A 369 11.40 5.03 26.80
N LYS A 370 11.51 3.88 27.46
CA LYS A 370 11.44 3.84 28.92
C LYS A 370 12.73 4.39 29.53
N THR A 371 12.58 5.35 30.44
CA THR A 371 13.67 5.97 31.19
C THR A 371 13.38 5.92 32.69
N ALA A 372 14.37 6.29 33.52
CA ALA A 372 14.19 6.40 34.97
C ALA A 372 13.10 7.41 35.35
N ASP A 373 12.91 8.45 34.54
CA ASP A 373 11.88 9.49 34.73
C ASP A 373 10.53 9.12 34.10
N GLY A 374 10.38 7.90 33.57
CA GLY A 374 9.19 7.42 32.89
C GLY A 374 9.35 7.34 31.37
N TRP A 375 8.21 7.35 30.65
CA TRP A 375 8.19 7.28 29.20
C TRP A 375 8.60 8.60 28.57
N LYS A 376 9.59 8.57 27.68
CA LYS A 376 10.02 9.73 26.89
C LYS A 376 9.79 9.46 25.42
N THR A 377 8.97 10.27 24.76
CA THR A 377 8.82 10.19 23.29
C THR A 377 10.12 10.64 22.63
N ILE A 378 10.70 9.77 21.80
CA ILE A 378 11.96 10.00 21.09
C ILE A 378 11.73 10.34 19.62
N ASP A 379 10.64 9.84 19.02
CA ASP A 379 10.29 10.16 17.64
C ASP A 379 8.77 10.07 17.39
N HIS A 380 8.31 10.66 16.28
CA HIS A 380 7.00 10.40 15.70
C HIS A 380 7.16 10.13 14.20
N ILE A 381 6.73 8.95 13.77
CA ILE A 381 6.85 8.51 12.38
C ILE A 381 5.67 9.05 11.57
N ASN A 382 5.96 9.67 10.43
CA ASN A 382 4.92 10.09 9.47
C ASN A 382 4.26 8.86 8.84
N THR A 383 2.99 8.99 8.44
CA THR A 383 2.32 7.96 7.64
C THR A 383 3.09 7.67 6.36
N VAL A 384 3.09 6.40 5.94
CA VAL A 384 3.93 5.91 4.83
C VAL A 384 3.12 5.37 3.66
N GLY A 385 1.79 5.40 3.78
CA GLY A 385 0.86 4.78 2.86
C GLY A 385 0.37 3.41 3.35
N PRO A 386 -0.87 3.00 3.03
CA PRO A 386 -1.40 1.70 3.47
C PRO A 386 -1.13 0.55 2.50
N LEU A 387 -0.57 0.82 1.33
CA LEU A 387 -0.53 -0.15 0.22
C LEU A 387 0.74 -1.01 0.21
N ALA A 388 1.85 -0.50 0.74
CA ALA A 388 3.08 -1.27 0.92
C ALA A 388 3.73 -0.92 2.26
N ALA A 389 4.13 -1.95 3.00
CA ALA A 389 4.99 -1.77 4.16
C ALA A 389 6.42 -1.45 3.71
N ARG A 390 7.10 -0.64 4.51
CA ARG A 390 8.50 -0.29 4.29
C ARG A 390 9.29 -0.32 5.59
N SER A 391 10.57 -0.61 5.46
CA SER A 391 11.50 -0.59 6.59
C SER A 391 11.95 0.84 6.87
N ILE A 392 11.94 1.24 8.14
CA ILE A 392 12.44 2.52 8.62
C ILE A 392 13.39 2.30 9.80
N ILE A 393 14.17 3.34 10.11
CA ILE A 393 15.08 3.33 11.25
C ILE A 393 14.86 4.55 12.15
N VAL A 394 14.88 4.32 13.46
CA VAL A 394 14.79 5.35 14.49
C VAL A 394 16.07 5.28 15.34
N PRO A 395 17.00 6.25 15.18
CA PRO A 395 18.19 6.31 16.01
C PRO A 395 17.81 6.70 17.45
N ILE A 396 18.45 6.05 18.42
CA ILE A 396 18.27 6.31 19.84
C ILE A 396 19.62 6.72 20.43
N ASP A 397 19.78 8.02 20.66
CA ASP A 397 20.97 8.63 21.27
C ASP A 397 20.99 8.40 22.79
N LYS A 398 21.19 7.15 23.20
CA LYS A 398 21.32 6.75 24.61
C LYS A 398 22.36 5.65 24.73
N SER A 399 23.17 5.75 25.78
CA SER A 399 24.11 4.69 26.13
C SER A 399 23.40 3.48 26.73
N CYS A 400 23.78 2.29 26.28
CA CYS A 400 23.48 1.03 26.97
C CYS A 400 24.77 0.24 27.20
N ALA A 401 24.83 -0.50 28.30
CA ALA A 401 25.83 -1.51 28.58
C ALA A 401 25.31 -2.89 28.17
N ALA A 402 26.23 -3.83 27.92
CA ALA A 402 25.84 -5.21 27.62
C ALA A 402 25.01 -5.80 28.78
N GLY A 403 23.84 -6.35 28.44
CA GLY A 403 22.86 -6.88 29.38
C GLY A 403 21.83 -5.87 29.88
N ASP A 404 21.94 -4.58 29.53
CA ASP A 404 20.89 -3.61 29.84
C ASP A 404 19.60 -3.95 29.08
N GLU A 405 18.47 -3.89 29.77
CA GLU A 405 17.14 -4.02 29.18
C GLU A 405 16.68 -2.65 28.64
N ILE A 406 16.24 -2.64 27.38
CA ILE A 406 15.75 -1.47 26.68
C ILE A 406 14.29 -1.72 26.30
N THR A 407 13.38 -0.94 26.89
CA THR A 407 11.96 -0.99 26.54
C THR A 407 11.60 0.18 25.64
N VAL A 408 11.04 -0.12 24.47
CA VAL A 408 10.47 0.83 23.52
C VAL A 408 8.97 0.60 23.42
N ARG A 409 8.16 1.66 23.53
CA ARG A 409 6.73 1.63 23.25
C ARG A 409 6.45 2.22 21.89
N LEU A 410 5.70 1.49 21.08
CA LEU A 410 5.03 2.01 19.88
C LEU A 410 3.58 2.34 20.26
N GLU A 411 3.11 3.54 19.95
CA GLU A 411 1.75 3.99 20.32
C GLU A 411 1.12 4.81 19.19
N ALA A 412 -0.13 4.48 18.85
CA ALA A 412 -0.92 5.16 17.82
C ALA A 412 -2.41 5.14 18.16
N GLY A 413 -3.21 5.83 17.35
CA GLY A 413 -4.67 5.71 17.42
C GLY A 413 -5.13 4.29 17.09
N TYR A 414 -6.29 3.90 17.63
CA TYR A 414 -6.85 2.57 17.45
C TYR A 414 -6.89 2.16 15.97
N HIS A 415 -6.23 1.05 15.66
CA HIS A 415 -6.15 0.46 14.32
C HIS A 415 -5.65 1.41 13.22
N PHE A 416 -4.71 2.31 13.52
CA PHE A 416 -4.11 3.21 12.51
C PHE A 416 -2.86 2.67 11.83
N TRP A 417 -2.19 1.69 12.43
CA TRP A 417 -0.89 1.18 11.98
C TRP A 417 -0.86 -0.34 11.96
N GLU A 418 0.02 -0.87 11.13
CA GLU A 418 0.42 -2.28 11.08
C GLU A 418 1.94 -2.33 11.23
N VAL A 419 2.43 -3.12 12.19
CA VAL A 419 3.86 -3.37 12.39
C VAL A 419 4.10 -4.87 12.29
N ASP A 420 4.83 -5.27 11.25
CA ASP A 420 5.14 -6.67 10.92
C ASP A 420 6.51 -7.09 11.45
N TYR A 421 7.40 -6.13 11.69
CA TYR A 421 8.72 -6.42 12.20
C TYR A 421 9.27 -5.29 13.05
N ALA A 422 9.93 -5.66 14.15
CA ALA A 422 10.76 -4.76 14.93
C ALA A 422 12.06 -5.44 15.33
N ALA A 423 13.15 -4.69 15.25
CA ALA A 423 14.45 -5.12 15.76
C ALA A 423 15.24 -3.94 16.33
N MET A 424 16.27 -4.26 17.11
CA MET A 424 17.24 -3.29 17.56
C MET A 424 18.64 -3.72 17.15
N ASP A 425 19.40 -2.79 16.58
CA ASP A 425 20.81 -2.99 16.27
C ASP A 425 21.66 -2.10 17.20
N PHE A 426 22.67 -2.72 17.81
CA PHE A 426 23.58 -2.09 18.78
C PHE A 426 24.99 -1.84 18.20
N THR A 427 25.24 -2.20 16.95
CA THR A 427 26.54 -2.04 16.31
C THR A 427 26.81 -0.56 16.01
N SER A 428 28.09 -0.19 15.98
CA SER A 428 28.47 1.19 15.64
C SER A 428 28.15 1.49 14.17
N ASN A 429 27.85 2.74 13.87
CA ASN A 429 27.61 3.14 12.49
C ASN A 429 28.92 3.11 11.68
N GLU A 430 28.90 2.46 10.52
CA GLU A 430 29.97 2.54 9.54
C GLU A 430 30.00 3.94 8.90
N SER A 431 31.15 4.27 8.31
CA SER A 431 31.29 5.49 7.51
C SER A 431 30.58 5.31 6.16
N LEU A 432 29.34 5.76 6.06
CA LEU A 432 28.51 5.67 4.85
C LEU A 432 28.58 6.97 4.03
N GLU A 433 28.73 6.84 2.72
CA GLU A 433 28.71 7.97 1.77
C GLU A 433 27.43 7.89 0.93
N ILE A 434 26.67 8.98 0.91
CA ILE A 434 25.50 9.12 0.04
C ILE A 434 25.95 9.65 -1.32
N LYS A 435 25.74 8.88 -2.36
CA LYS A 435 25.94 9.30 -3.75
C LYS A 435 24.58 9.64 -4.37
N ARG A 436 24.44 10.86 -4.87
CA ARG A 436 23.26 11.29 -5.63
C ARG A 436 23.45 10.87 -7.08
N LEU A 437 22.58 10.00 -7.59
CA LEU A 437 22.63 9.57 -8.97
C LEU A 437 22.11 10.70 -9.89
N PRO A 438 22.79 11.02 -11.00
CA PRO A 438 22.33 12.06 -11.92
C PRO A 438 20.95 11.72 -12.49
N LEU A 439 20.00 12.63 -12.35
CA LEU A 439 18.73 12.58 -13.07
C LEU A 439 19.00 12.94 -14.54
N ARG A 440 18.94 11.94 -15.42
CA ARG A 440 19.28 12.07 -16.84
C ARG A 440 18.12 12.62 -17.66
N ASP A 441 16.92 12.09 -17.39
CA ASP A 441 15.72 12.41 -18.14
C ASP A 441 14.49 12.24 -17.25
N ALA A 442 13.47 13.06 -17.47
CA ALA A 442 12.17 12.88 -16.84
C ALA A 442 11.07 13.35 -17.79
N VAL A 443 10.14 12.45 -18.09
CA VAL A 443 9.04 12.71 -19.04
C VAL A 443 7.68 12.33 -18.46
N ASP A 444 6.66 13.11 -18.80
CA ASP A 444 5.27 12.79 -18.46
C ASP A 444 4.63 11.77 -19.41
N GLU A 445 3.35 11.46 -19.20
CA GLU A 445 2.55 10.56 -20.07
C GLU A 445 2.45 11.02 -21.53
N ASN A 446 2.67 12.31 -21.80
CA ASN A 446 2.66 12.91 -23.13
C ASN A 446 4.07 13.02 -23.73
N ASN A 447 5.08 12.44 -23.07
CA ASN A 447 6.49 12.53 -23.42
C ASN A 447 7.02 13.98 -23.40
N ALA A 448 6.41 14.86 -22.59
CA ALA A 448 6.90 16.21 -22.33
C ALA A 448 7.96 16.18 -21.23
N ASN A 449 9.00 17.01 -21.35
CA ASN A 449 10.07 17.08 -20.37
C ASN A 449 9.60 17.75 -19.07
N VAL A 450 9.64 17.00 -17.97
CA VAL A 450 9.30 17.47 -16.62
C VAL A 450 10.49 17.56 -15.67
N LEU A 451 11.71 17.26 -16.15
CA LEU A 451 12.94 17.32 -15.34
C LEU A 451 13.12 18.65 -14.61
N PRO A 452 12.90 19.84 -15.23
CA PRO A 452 13.07 21.12 -14.54
C PRO A 452 12.16 21.32 -13.31
N SER A 453 11.09 20.53 -13.19
CA SER A 453 10.09 20.62 -12.12
C SER A 453 10.33 19.68 -10.94
N ILE A 454 11.39 18.87 -10.99
CA ILE A 454 11.74 17.90 -9.92
C ILE A 454 13.24 17.91 -9.56
N ALA A 455 14.01 18.79 -10.21
CA ALA A 455 15.47 18.80 -10.09
C ALA A 455 15.98 19.65 -8.92
N ASN A 456 15.20 20.63 -8.46
CA ASN A 456 15.65 21.60 -7.45
C ASN A 456 14.53 21.90 -6.47
N ARG A 457 14.90 22.22 -5.24
CA ARG A 457 13.97 22.73 -4.23
C ARG A 457 13.68 24.21 -4.45
N ASP A 458 12.87 24.53 -5.44
CA ASP A 458 12.58 25.90 -5.86
C ASP A 458 11.07 26.24 -5.91
N GLY A 459 10.21 25.27 -5.60
CA GLY A 459 8.76 25.41 -5.63
C GLY A 459 8.18 25.38 -7.04
N ASN A 460 8.95 24.96 -8.04
CA ASN A 460 8.45 24.64 -9.37
C ASN A 460 8.09 23.15 -9.43
N TYR A 461 6.82 22.82 -9.22
CA TYR A 461 6.37 21.44 -9.03
C TYR A 461 6.14 20.68 -10.34
N LEU A 462 6.41 19.38 -10.32
CA LEU A 462 5.72 18.40 -11.17
C LEU A 462 4.28 18.30 -10.65
N GLU A 463 3.34 18.72 -11.48
CA GLU A 463 1.91 18.70 -11.18
C GLU A 463 1.23 17.49 -11.82
N GLN A 464 0.76 16.56 -11.02
CA GLN A 464 -0.03 15.41 -11.46
C GLN A 464 -1.46 15.58 -10.92
N THR A 465 -2.31 16.29 -11.68
CA THR A 465 -3.61 16.82 -11.18
C THR A 465 -4.83 15.97 -11.53
N TYR A 466 -4.63 14.80 -12.15
CA TYR A 466 -5.69 13.92 -12.59
C TYR A 466 -5.26 12.45 -12.51
N ILE A 467 -6.26 11.56 -12.42
CA ILE A 467 -6.05 10.11 -12.36
C ILE A 467 -5.40 9.63 -13.66
N GLY A 468 -4.30 8.90 -13.54
CA GLY A 468 -3.50 8.37 -14.64
C GLY A 468 -2.35 9.28 -15.08
N ALA A 469 -2.19 10.47 -14.49
CA ALA A 469 -1.01 11.29 -14.71
C ALA A 469 0.25 10.57 -14.19
N GLU A 470 1.32 10.53 -14.98
CA GLU A 470 2.54 9.80 -14.63
C GLU A 470 3.80 10.58 -15.04
N ALA A 471 4.89 10.33 -14.32
CA ALA A 471 6.23 10.79 -14.69
C ALA A 471 7.23 9.64 -14.61
N ILE A 472 7.93 9.39 -15.71
CA ILE A 472 9.01 8.40 -15.79
C ILE A 472 10.34 9.13 -15.61
N LEU A 473 11.08 8.75 -14.57
CA LEU A 473 12.39 9.31 -14.22
C LEU A 473 13.48 8.30 -14.57
N THR A 474 14.49 8.74 -15.30
CA THR A 474 15.67 7.95 -15.65
C THR A 474 16.91 8.53 -14.99
N PHE A 475 17.56 7.73 -14.15
CA PHE A 475 18.82 8.08 -13.49
C PHE A 475 19.98 7.30 -14.07
N ASP A 476 21.14 7.94 -14.18
CA ASP A 476 22.37 7.25 -14.55
C ASP A 476 22.83 6.33 -13.41
N GLY A 477 23.15 5.07 -13.75
CA GLY A 477 23.84 4.19 -12.83
C GLY A 477 25.31 4.60 -12.66
N LEU A 478 25.89 4.24 -11.51
CA LEU A 478 27.34 4.39 -11.33
C LEU A 478 28.09 3.27 -12.06
N PRO A 479 29.38 3.50 -12.43
CA PRO A 479 30.26 2.43 -12.88
C PRO A 479 30.31 1.28 -11.87
N ALA A 480 30.66 0.08 -12.36
CA ALA A 480 30.65 -1.16 -11.58
C ALA A 480 31.14 -0.98 -10.13
N LEU A 481 30.34 -1.47 -9.19
CA LEU A 481 30.65 -1.48 -7.77
C LEU A 481 32.02 -2.13 -7.52
N GLN A 482 32.73 -1.65 -6.51
CA GLN A 482 33.98 -2.29 -6.07
C GLN A 482 33.69 -3.76 -5.72
N SER A 483 34.62 -4.67 -6.03
CA SER A 483 34.50 -6.09 -5.68
C SER A 483 34.15 -6.25 -4.19
N LYS A 484 33.06 -6.98 -3.89
CA LYS A 484 32.49 -7.22 -2.54
C LYS A 484 31.69 -6.08 -1.90
N LYS A 485 31.29 -5.07 -2.68
CA LYS A 485 30.31 -4.07 -2.24
C LYS A 485 28.99 -4.28 -2.95
N THR A 486 27.90 -4.08 -2.20
CA THR A 486 26.55 -3.90 -2.72
C THR A 486 26.12 -2.44 -2.51
N ALA A 487 24.90 -2.11 -2.91
CA ALA A 487 24.35 -0.78 -2.71
C ALA A 487 22.87 -0.81 -2.29
N SER A 488 22.53 0.01 -1.30
CA SER A 488 21.15 0.36 -0.97
C SER A 488 20.74 1.62 -1.72
N LEU A 489 19.53 1.59 -2.27
CA LEU A 489 18.93 2.70 -3.00
C LEU A 489 17.78 3.30 -2.23
N PHE A 490 17.67 4.62 -2.27
CA PHE A 490 16.59 5.38 -1.66
C PHE A 490 16.07 6.42 -2.63
N LEU A 491 14.75 6.49 -2.78
CA LEU A 491 14.09 7.59 -3.45
C LEU A 491 13.89 8.71 -2.42
N HIS A 492 14.65 9.79 -2.57
CA HIS A 492 14.39 11.03 -1.86
C HIS A 492 13.39 11.86 -2.67
N THR A 493 12.24 12.16 -2.09
CA THR A 493 11.24 13.03 -2.69
C THR A 493 10.85 14.16 -1.75
N ARG A 494 10.44 15.28 -2.32
CA ARG A 494 9.83 16.38 -1.58
C ARG A 494 8.52 16.77 -2.26
N GLY A 495 7.44 16.78 -1.50
CA GLY A 495 6.14 17.12 -2.08
C GLY A 495 5.00 17.16 -1.10
N TYR A 496 3.82 17.41 -1.67
CA TYR A 496 2.52 17.35 -1.00
C TYR A 496 1.46 16.92 -2.01
N TYR A 497 0.28 16.59 -1.51
CA TYR A 497 -0.89 16.25 -2.33
C TYR A 497 -2.15 16.79 -1.69
N GLU A 498 -3.22 16.91 -2.48
CA GLU A 498 -4.52 17.42 -2.04
C GLU A 498 -5.62 16.49 -2.52
N TYR A 499 -6.52 16.12 -1.62
CA TYR A 499 -7.69 15.33 -1.97
C TYR A 499 -8.68 16.16 -2.78
N ILE A 500 -9.20 15.58 -3.86
CA ILE A 500 -10.34 16.15 -4.58
C ILE A 500 -11.57 15.32 -4.19
N ARG A 501 -12.54 15.94 -3.52
CA ARG A 501 -13.77 15.31 -3.07
C ARG A 501 -14.96 16.21 -3.36
N ASP A 502 -16.02 15.62 -3.91
CA ASP A 502 -17.27 16.31 -4.24
C ASP A 502 -18.36 15.95 -3.22
N TYR A 503 -18.10 16.23 -1.94
CA TYR A 503 -19.09 15.94 -0.89
C TYR A 503 -20.33 16.81 -1.07
N THR A 504 -21.50 16.22 -0.79
CA THR A 504 -22.80 16.91 -0.90
C THR A 504 -23.49 16.98 0.45
N GLY A 505 -24.30 18.02 0.66
CA GLY A 505 -25.06 18.20 1.89
C GLY A 505 -24.44 19.27 2.78
N LYS A 506 -25.18 19.69 3.81
CA LYS A 506 -24.73 20.75 4.73
C LYS A 506 -23.63 20.21 5.67
N PRO A 507 -22.64 21.03 6.05
CA PRO A 507 -21.62 20.62 7.01
C PRO A 507 -22.24 20.31 8.38
N ASP A 508 -21.79 19.24 9.03
CA ASP A 508 -22.13 18.95 10.42
C ASP A 508 -21.24 19.77 11.36
N ILE A 509 -21.57 21.06 11.49
CA ILE A 509 -20.83 22.01 12.32
C ILE A 509 -20.82 21.60 13.80
N ALA A 510 -21.84 20.88 14.27
CA ALA A 510 -21.89 20.43 15.65
C ALA A 510 -20.83 19.34 15.89
N GLU A 511 -20.73 18.38 14.98
CA GLU A 511 -19.75 17.30 15.04
C GLU A 511 -18.32 17.82 14.80
N LEU A 512 -18.10 18.62 13.76
CA LEU A 512 -16.79 19.18 13.42
C LEU A 512 -16.16 20.01 14.55
N LYS A 513 -16.98 20.62 15.42
CA LYS A 513 -16.47 21.36 16.59
C LYS A 513 -15.82 20.45 17.63
N LYS A 514 -16.22 19.18 17.72
CA LYS A 514 -15.64 18.22 18.69
C LYS A 514 -14.17 17.96 18.38
N PHE A 515 -13.80 17.86 17.10
CA PHE A 515 -12.43 17.61 16.60
C PHE A 515 -11.39 18.70 16.95
N ARG A 516 -11.80 19.76 17.65
CA ARG A 516 -10.87 20.73 18.26
C ARG A 516 -10.23 20.21 19.54
N SER A 517 -10.82 19.18 20.16
CA SER A 517 -10.31 18.56 21.38
C SER A 517 -9.36 17.42 21.01
N THR A 518 -8.24 17.32 21.71
CA THR A 518 -7.25 16.25 21.52
C THR A 518 -7.89 14.87 21.69
N GLY A 519 -7.58 13.94 20.78
CA GLY A 519 -7.99 12.54 20.82
C GLY A 519 -9.34 12.26 20.16
N THR A 520 -10.05 13.29 19.69
CA THR A 520 -11.40 13.13 19.11
C THR A 520 -11.38 12.34 17.81
N PHE A 521 -10.34 12.45 16.99
CA PHE A 521 -10.25 11.70 15.73
C PHE A 521 -9.96 10.22 15.99
N ALA A 522 -9.09 9.90 16.95
CA ALA A 522 -8.89 8.53 17.41
C ALA A 522 -10.19 7.93 17.99
N HIS A 523 -10.91 8.70 18.81
CA HIS A 523 -12.22 8.30 19.34
C HIS A 523 -13.27 8.05 18.25
N PHE A 524 -13.34 8.96 17.29
CA PHE A 524 -14.22 8.84 16.13
C PHE A 524 -13.91 7.57 15.35
N ALA A 525 -12.63 7.30 15.09
CA ALA A 525 -12.19 6.09 14.40
C ALA A 525 -12.60 4.82 15.15
N LYS A 526 -12.30 4.74 16.45
CA LYS A 526 -12.69 3.58 17.26
C LYS A 526 -14.21 3.38 17.28
N THR A 527 -14.98 4.46 17.48
CA THR A 527 -16.45 4.40 17.52
C THR A 527 -17.03 3.90 16.20
N GLN A 528 -16.51 4.34 15.05
CA GLN A 528 -16.94 3.84 13.75
C GLN A 528 -16.61 2.35 13.58
N PHE A 529 -15.47 1.89 14.10
CA PHE A 529 -15.08 0.48 14.05
C PHE A 529 -16.05 -0.40 14.85
N THR A 530 -16.37 -0.01 16.09
CA THR A 530 -17.35 -0.72 16.93
C THR A 530 -18.74 -0.72 16.30
N GLN A 531 -19.17 0.37 15.67
CA GLN A 531 -20.47 0.40 14.98
C GLN A 531 -20.54 -0.58 13.82
N VAL A 532 -19.46 -0.77 13.06
CA VAL A 532 -19.39 -1.78 11.99
C VAL A 532 -19.41 -3.20 12.58
N ALA A 533 -18.78 -3.41 13.74
CA ALA A 533 -18.76 -4.69 14.44
C ALA A 533 -20.12 -5.04 15.09
N ASP A 534 -20.83 -4.07 15.67
CA ASP A 534 -22.11 -4.24 16.36
C ASP A 534 -23.30 -4.53 15.41
N PHE A 535 -23.14 -4.36 14.09
CA PHE A 535 -24.10 -4.87 13.11
C PHE A 535 -24.04 -6.41 12.95
N GLN A 536 -23.21 -7.10 13.74
CA GLN A 536 -23.02 -8.56 13.73
C GLN A 536 -23.58 -9.28 14.98
N ASP A 537 -24.18 -8.55 15.94
CA ASP A 537 -24.93 -9.08 17.10
C ASP A 537 -26.43 -8.77 16.98
#